data_AF-A0A1V5NQP9-F1
#
_entry.id   AF-A0A1V5NQP9-F1
#
_cell.length_a   1.000
_cell.length_b   1.000
_cell.length_c   1.000
_cell.angle_alpha   90.00
_cell.angle_beta   90.00
_cell.angle_gamma   90.00
#
_symmetry.space_group_name_H-M   'P 1'
#
loop_
_entity.id
_entity.type
_entity.pdbx_description
1 polymer ?
#
loop_
_entity_poly.entity_id
_entity_poly.type
_entity_poly.pdbx_seq_one_letter_code
_entity_poly.pdbx_strand_id
1 'polypeptide(L)'
;MASMLTMEGELTKRITKDCITLVYCVPGHSGLASATIEKICDDGTWFFPRLFVPKSIRNQGIASLLMDELIKILDDNKITLMGGIYPTGDLDYDRLTTFYRKYGFEESKYETAAFIRYPQALVS
;
A
#
# COMPACT_ATOMS: atom_id res chain seq x y z
N MET A 1 20.44 -15.51 -25.03
CA MET A 1 20.08 -15.14 -23.65
C MET A 1 18.59 -14.93 -23.63
N ALA A 2 17.86 -15.63 -22.76
CA ALA A 2 16.40 -15.60 -22.75
C ALA A 2 15.92 -14.20 -22.31
N SER A 3 15.19 -13.53 -23.20
CA SER A 3 14.38 -12.38 -22.87
C SER A 3 13.32 -12.83 -21.86
N MET A 4 13.49 -12.50 -20.59
CA MET A 4 12.40 -12.58 -19.61
C MET A 4 11.33 -11.60 -20.10
N LEU A 5 10.26 -12.13 -20.69
CA LEU A 5 9.03 -11.38 -20.88
C LEU A 5 8.59 -10.94 -19.48
N THR A 6 8.86 -9.69 -19.12
CA THR A 6 8.16 -9.02 -18.03
C THR A 6 6.69 -9.00 -18.44
N MET A 7 5.89 -9.91 -17.91
CA MET A 7 4.45 -9.87 -18.12
C MET A 7 3.95 -8.59 -17.43
N GLU A 8 3.72 -7.55 -18.22
CA GLU A 8 3.16 -6.30 -17.73
C GLU A 8 1.75 -6.58 -17.20
N GLY A 9 1.54 -6.23 -15.93
CA GLY A 9 0.23 -6.30 -15.31
C GLY A 9 -0.54 -5.00 -15.49
N GLU A 10 -1.81 -5.01 -15.10
CA GLU A 10 -2.69 -3.85 -15.19
C GLU A 10 -3.00 -3.32 -13.79
N LEU A 11 -2.79 -2.02 -13.59
CA LEU A 11 -3.16 -1.30 -12.37
C LEU A 11 -4.50 -0.59 -12.55
N THR A 12 -5.49 -1.00 -11.77
CA THR A 12 -6.81 -0.37 -11.72
C THR A 12 -6.98 0.42 -10.43
N LYS A 13 -7.48 1.65 -10.54
CA LYS A 13 -7.72 2.55 -9.42
C LYS A 13 -9.21 2.84 -9.32
N ARG A 14 -9.79 2.64 -8.14
CA ARG A 14 -11.15 3.09 -7.82
C ARG A 14 -11.06 4.07 -6.66
N ILE A 15 -11.41 5.32 -6.93
CA ILE A 15 -11.36 6.41 -5.96
C ILE A 15 -12.78 6.92 -5.75
N THR A 16 -13.24 6.89 -4.51
CA THR A 16 -14.50 7.51 -4.08
C THR A 16 -14.21 8.50 -2.95
N LYS A 17 -15.25 9.19 -2.48
CA LYS A 17 -15.15 10.13 -1.35
C LYS A 17 -14.63 9.45 -0.07
N ASP A 18 -15.01 8.19 0.15
CA ASP A 18 -14.82 7.51 1.44
C ASP A 18 -13.97 6.22 1.31
N CYS A 19 -13.54 5.86 0.11
CA CYS A 19 -12.75 4.65 -0.14
C CYS A 19 -11.84 4.80 -1.37
N ILE A 20 -10.60 4.33 -1.25
CA ILE A 20 -9.66 4.18 -2.37
C ILE A 20 -9.24 2.73 -2.43
N THR A 21 -9.35 2.12 -3.60
CA THR A 21 -8.90 0.75 -3.86
C THR A 21 -7.98 0.74 -5.08
N LEU A 22 -6.79 0.19 -4.89
CA LEU A 22 -5.83 -0.11 -5.94
C LEU A 22 -5.79 -1.62 -6.13
N VAL A 23 -5.89 -2.08 -7.38
CA VAL A 23 -5.80 -3.50 -7.74
C VAL A 23 -4.78 -3.67 -8.85
N TYR A 24 -3.88 -4.63 -8.69
CA TYR A 24 -2.93 -5.01 -9.73
C TYR A 24 -3.18 -6.45 -10.17
N CYS A 25 -3.45 -6.61 -11.46
CA CYS A 25 -3.76 -7.88 -12.12
C CYS A 25 -2.56 -8.33 -12.95
N VAL A 26 -2.04 -9.54 -12.72
CA VAL A 26 -0.99 -10.13 -13.57
C VAL A 26 -1.64 -11.12 -14.54
N PRO A 27 -1.50 -10.94 -15.87
CA PRO A 27 -2.02 -11.88 -16.85
C PRO A 27 -1.55 -13.31 -16.58
N GLY A 28 -2.47 -14.28 -16.68
CA GLY A 28 -2.18 -15.70 -16.42
C GLY A 28 -2.15 -16.09 -14.93
N HIS A 29 -2.34 -15.15 -14.01
CA HIS A 29 -2.49 -15.43 -12.59
C HIS A 29 -3.92 -15.13 -12.09
N SER A 30 -4.49 -16.03 -11.29
CA SER A 30 -5.80 -15.85 -10.67
C SER A 30 -5.78 -14.96 -9.42
N GLY A 31 -4.59 -14.69 -8.87
CA GLY A 31 -4.42 -13.88 -7.68
C GLY A 31 -4.34 -12.39 -8.01
N LEU A 32 -5.13 -11.59 -7.30
CA LEU A 32 -5.09 -10.13 -7.37
C LEU A 32 -4.27 -9.57 -6.21
N ALA A 33 -3.37 -8.63 -6.50
CA ALA A 33 -2.75 -7.81 -5.48
C ALA A 33 -3.59 -6.55 -5.26
N SER A 34 -3.71 -6.09 -4.02
CA SER A 34 -4.54 -4.92 -3.71
C SER A 34 -4.08 -4.12 -2.51
N ALA A 35 -4.46 -2.84 -2.50
CA ALA A 35 -4.42 -1.96 -1.35
C ALA A 35 -5.73 -1.19 -1.28
N THR A 36 -6.42 -1.28 -0.15
CA THR A 36 -7.68 -0.56 0.10
C THR A 36 -7.51 0.31 1.32
N ILE A 37 -7.95 1.57 1.25
CA ILE A 37 -8.03 2.51 2.37
C ILE A 37 -9.44 3.09 2.47
N GLU A 38 -9.86 3.42 3.67
CA GLU A 38 -11.22 3.87 3.98
C GLU A 38 -11.18 5.10 4.86
N LYS A 39 -12.04 6.07 4.58
CA LYS A 39 -12.15 7.26 5.41
C LYS A 39 -12.78 6.88 6.76
N ILE A 40 -12.15 7.30 7.85
CA ILE A 40 -12.67 7.05 9.22
C ILE A 40 -13.10 8.32 9.93
N CYS A 41 -12.49 9.46 9.59
CA CYS A 41 -12.77 10.75 10.21
C CYS A 41 -12.90 11.86 9.14
N ASP A 42 -13.65 12.91 9.45
CA ASP A 42 -13.82 14.08 8.57
C ASP A 42 -12.60 15.03 8.57
N ASP A 43 -11.61 14.78 9.43
CA ASP A 43 -10.38 15.57 9.56
C ASP A 43 -9.31 15.25 8.50
N GLY A 44 -9.60 14.33 7.57
CA GLY A 44 -8.67 13.88 6.56
C GLY A 44 -7.86 12.63 6.95
N THR A 45 -8.20 11.98 8.08
CA THR A 45 -7.60 10.71 8.51
C THR A 45 -8.34 9.51 7.94
N TRP A 46 -7.58 8.63 7.30
CA TRP A 46 -8.06 7.39 6.67
C TRP A 46 -7.39 6.19 7.32
N PHE A 47 -8.09 5.05 7.31
CA PHE A 47 -7.60 3.79 7.80
C PHE A 47 -7.07 2.91 6.67
N PHE A 48 -5.93 2.26 6.92
CA PHE A 48 -5.29 1.30 6.04
C PHE A 48 -5.37 -0.11 6.63
N PRO A 49 -6.40 -0.90 6.25
CA PRO A 49 -6.53 -2.26 6.74
C PRO A 49 -5.39 -3.17 6.29
N ARG A 50 -5.00 -3.12 5.00
CA ARG A 50 -4.03 -4.07 4.44
C ARG A 50 -3.54 -3.69 3.03
N LEU A 51 -2.25 -3.95 2.78
CA LEU A 51 -1.71 -4.26 1.46
C LEU A 51 -1.58 -5.78 1.31
N PHE A 52 -2.13 -6.35 0.24
CA PHE A 52 -2.09 -7.79 0.00
C PHE A 52 -1.46 -8.12 -1.36
N VAL A 53 -0.52 -9.07 -1.34
CA VAL A 53 0.03 -9.70 -2.55
C VAL A 53 -0.04 -11.22 -2.38
N PRO A 54 -0.72 -11.95 -3.29
CA PRO A 54 -0.75 -13.41 -3.30
C PRO A 54 0.66 -14.01 -3.40
N LYS A 55 0.94 -15.10 -2.67
CA LYS A 55 2.27 -15.74 -2.63
C LYS A 55 2.82 -16.05 -4.02
N SER A 56 1.95 -16.48 -4.96
CA SER A 56 2.31 -16.84 -6.34
C SER A 56 2.85 -15.67 -7.18
N ILE A 57 2.63 -14.42 -6.78
CA ILE A 57 3.09 -13.22 -7.50
C ILE A 57 3.92 -12.26 -6.62
N ARG A 58 4.41 -12.73 -5.46
CA ARG A 58 5.32 -11.95 -4.60
C ARG A 58 6.72 -11.82 -5.23
N ASN A 59 7.54 -10.94 -4.65
CA ASN A 59 8.93 -10.68 -5.03
C ASN A 59 9.12 -10.13 -6.46
N GLN A 60 8.06 -9.53 -7.03
CA GLN A 60 8.05 -8.91 -8.35
C GLN A 60 7.85 -7.38 -8.30
N GLY A 61 8.08 -6.77 -7.14
CA GLY A 61 7.91 -5.32 -6.95
C GLY A 61 6.47 -4.81 -6.86
N ILE A 62 5.45 -5.68 -6.99
CA ILE A 62 4.02 -5.32 -6.99
C ILE A 62 3.60 -4.56 -5.72
N ALA A 63 4.10 -4.95 -4.54
CA ALA A 63 3.81 -4.25 -3.30
C ALA A 63 4.34 -2.80 -3.32
N SER A 64 5.54 -2.60 -3.87
CA SER A 64 6.11 -1.26 -4.03
C SER A 64 5.30 -0.44 -5.02
N LEU A 65 4.93 -1.02 -6.17
CA LEU A 65 4.09 -0.36 -7.18
C LEU A 65 2.76 0.14 -6.59
N LEU A 66 2.07 -0.72 -5.84
CA LEU A 66 0.81 -0.33 -5.18
C LEU A 66 1.03 0.78 -4.14
N MET A 67 2.13 0.73 -3.39
CA MET A 67 2.42 1.70 -2.34
C MET A 67 2.88 3.06 -2.89
N ASP A 68 3.71 3.06 -3.93
CA ASP A 68 4.14 4.26 -4.67
C ASP A 68 2.91 5.02 -5.20
N GLU A 69 1.97 4.29 -5.81
CA GLU A 69 0.72 4.89 -6.29
C GLU A 69 -0.16 5.39 -5.13
N LEU A 70 -0.30 4.60 -4.07
CA LEU A 70 -1.11 4.99 -2.93
C LEU A 70 -0.59 6.30 -2.32
N ILE A 71 0.72 6.41 -2.10
CA ILE A 71 1.35 7.60 -1.51
C ILE A 71 1.13 8.84 -2.36
N LYS A 72 1.26 8.71 -3.68
CA LYS A 72 0.95 9.82 -4.57
C LYS A 72 -0.47 10.32 -4.35
N ILE A 73 -1.45 9.42 -4.27
CA ILE A 73 -2.84 9.78 -3.99
C ILE A 73 -2.97 10.43 -2.60
N LEU A 74 -2.28 9.91 -1.58
CA LEU A 74 -2.31 10.49 -0.24
C LEU A 74 -1.78 11.93 -0.22
N ASP A 75 -0.65 12.17 -0.85
CA ASP A 75 0.01 13.48 -0.87
C ASP A 75 -0.79 14.49 -1.70
N ASP A 76 -1.24 14.10 -2.90
CA ASP A 76 -2.06 14.94 -3.79
C ASP A 76 -3.38 15.39 -3.11
N ASN A 77 -3.94 14.55 -2.23
CA ASN A 77 -5.21 14.79 -1.56
C ASN A 77 -5.06 15.20 -0.08
N LYS A 78 -3.83 15.40 0.40
CA LYS A 78 -3.52 15.75 1.81
C LYS A 78 -4.15 14.78 2.82
N ILE A 79 -4.14 13.49 2.51
CA ILE A 79 -4.71 12.43 3.36
C ILE A 79 -3.66 11.96 4.36
N THR A 80 -4.03 11.94 5.64
CA THR A 80 -3.26 11.23 6.68
C THR A 80 -3.73 9.78 6.69
N LEU A 81 -2.80 8.84 6.64
CA LEU A 81 -3.12 7.42 6.62
C LEU A 81 -2.62 6.75 7.89
N MET A 82 -3.50 6.04 8.58
CA MET A 82 -3.16 5.25 9.76
C MET A 82 -3.56 3.78 9.56
N GLY A 83 -2.79 2.84 10.09
CA GLY A 83 -3.13 1.42 9.98
C GLY A 83 -2.24 0.56 10.84
N GLY A 84 -2.73 -0.64 11.17
CA GLY A 84 -1.94 -1.62 11.91
C GLY A 84 -1.07 -2.45 10.98
N ILE A 85 0.19 -2.66 11.36
CA ILE A 85 1.08 -3.60 10.69
C ILE A 85 0.92 -4.97 11.35
N TYR A 86 0.20 -5.86 10.66
CA TYR A 86 0.01 -7.24 11.09
C TYR A 86 0.61 -8.19 10.04
N PRO A 87 1.83 -8.72 10.28
CA PRO A 87 2.44 -9.69 9.39
C PRO A 87 1.55 -10.94 9.28
N THR A 88 1.41 -11.48 8.06
CA THR A 88 0.66 -12.72 7.83
C THR A 88 1.44 -13.68 6.96
N GLY A 89 1.39 -14.97 7.30
CA GLY A 89 2.16 -16.02 6.64
C GLY A 89 3.65 -15.89 6.92
N ASP A 90 4.46 -15.86 5.87
CA ASP A 90 5.94 -15.92 5.96
C ASP A 90 6.60 -14.53 6.07
N LEU A 91 5.81 -13.49 6.35
CA LEU A 91 6.31 -12.13 6.52
C LEU A 91 6.73 -11.92 7.98
N ASP A 92 7.97 -11.52 8.19
CA ASP A 92 8.44 -11.07 9.49
C ASP A 92 8.07 -9.59 9.73
N TYR A 93 7.95 -9.23 11.01
CA TYR A 93 7.55 -7.88 11.42
C TYR A 93 8.58 -6.82 10.99
N ASP A 94 9.87 -7.12 11.13
CA ASP A 94 10.95 -6.16 10.88
C ASP A 94 11.04 -5.77 9.40
N ARG A 95 10.88 -6.71 8.48
CA ARG A 95 10.81 -6.46 7.03
C ARG A 95 9.59 -5.64 6.68
N LEU A 96 8.44 -5.92 7.31
CA LEU A 96 7.22 -5.18 7.05
C LEU A 96 7.37 -3.74 7.56
N THR A 97 7.84 -3.55 8.79
CA THR A 97 8.17 -2.23 9.36
C THR A 97 9.17 -1.48 8.49
N THR A 98 10.24 -2.13 8.02
CA THR A 98 11.23 -1.53 7.11
C THR A 98 10.59 -1.08 5.79
N PHE A 99 9.71 -1.93 5.22
CA PHE A 99 8.98 -1.60 4.00
C PHE A 99 8.09 -0.36 4.20
N TYR A 100 7.31 -0.29 5.28
CA TYR A 100 6.45 0.86 5.54
C TYR A 100 7.25 2.14 5.87
N ARG A 101 8.36 2.04 6.60
CA ARG A 101 9.22 3.20 6.89
C ARG A 101 9.83 3.84 5.64
N LYS A 102 10.15 3.06 4.59
CA LYS A 102 10.58 3.58 3.28
C LYS A 102 9.61 4.61 2.72
N TYR A 103 8.33 4.49 3.07
CA TYR A 103 7.23 5.28 2.55
C TYR A 103 6.78 6.40 3.50
N GLY A 104 7.56 6.68 4.55
CA GLY A 104 7.28 7.76 5.50
C GLY A 104 6.26 7.39 6.57
N PHE A 105 5.96 6.11 6.77
CA PHE A 105 5.19 5.67 7.93
C PHE A 105 6.08 5.64 9.17
N GLU A 106 5.53 6.09 10.29
CA GLU A 106 6.13 6.08 11.60
C GLU A 106 5.27 5.28 12.57
N GLU A 107 5.90 4.67 13.59
CA GLU A 107 5.17 4.00 14.65
C GLU A 107 4.40 5.02 15.49
N SER A 108 3.12 4.73 15.73
CA SER A 108 2.30 5.51 16.65
C SER A 108 2.84 5.37 18.07
N LYS A 109 2.94 6.50 18.78
CA LYS A 109 3.29 6.50 20.20
C LYS A 109 2.15 6.00 21.10
N TYR A 110 0.94 5.88 20.56
CA TYR A 110 -0.28 5.63 21.31
C TYR A 110 -0.74 4.17 21.27
N GLU A 111 -0.37 3.41 20.24
CA GLU A 111 -0.82 2.04 20.05
C GLU A 111 0.27 1.18 19.42
N THR A 112 0.53 0.03 20.04
CA THR A 112 1.52 -0.94 19.56
C THR A 112 1.15 -1.45 18.17
N ALA A 113 2.13 -1.47 17.26
CA ALA A 113 1.97 -1.89 15.86
C ALA A 113 1.02 -1.03 15.01
N ALA A 114 0.52 0.10 15.52
CA ALA A 114 -0.11 1.12 14.70
C ALA A 114 0.96 2.00 14.03
N PHE A 115 0.78 2.27 12.75
CA PHE A 115 1.64 3.13 11.95
C PHE A 115 0.83 4.27 11.37
N ILE A 116 1.43 5.45 11.32
CA ILE A 116 0.83 6.66 10.76
C ILE A 116 1.76 7.27 9.72
N ARG A 117 1.17 7.77 8.64
CA ARG A 117 1.85 8.55 7.62
C ARG A 117 1.09 9.85 7.42
N TYR A 118 1.79 10.97 7.56
CA TYR A 118 1.28 12.29 7.20
C TYR A 118 1.54 12.59 5.72
N PRO A 119 0.68 13.36 5.05
CA PRO A 119 0.92 13.79 3.69
C PRO A 119 2.21 14.63 3.63
N GLN A 120 3.07 14.32 2.67
CA GLN A 120 4.28 15.07 2.41
C GLN A 120 3.97 16.12 1.35
N ALA A 121 4.48 17.35 1.54
CA ALA A 121 4.39 18.35 0.49
C ALA A 121 5.14 17.83 -0.74
N LEU A 122 4.50 17.87 -1.92
CA LEU A 122 5.21 17.69 -3.18
C LEU A 122 6.34 18.73 -3.21
N VAL A 123 7.58 18.26 -3.10
CA VAL A 123 8.74 19.13 -3.27
C VAL A 123 8.76 19.47 -4.77
N SER A 124 8.30 20.68 -5.08
CA SER A 124 8.29 21.26 -6.44
C SER A 124 9.70 21.43 -6.99
#